data_AF-A0AAW6J5E1-F1
#
_entry.id   AF-A0AAW6J5E1-F1
#
_cell.length_a   1.000
_cell.length_b   1.000
_cell.length_c   1.000
_cell.angle_alpha   90.00
_cell.angle_beta   90.00
_cell.angle_gamma   90.00
#
_symmetry.space_group_name_H-M   'P 1'
#
loop_
_entity.id
_entity.type
_entity.pdbx_description
1 polymer ?
#
loop_
_entity_poly.entity_id
_entity_poly.type
_entity_poly.pdbx_seq_one_letter_code
_entity_poly.pdbx_strand_id
1 'polypeptide(L)' 'MWWAWIAKLPELIIHNDLKEGRLVKVIPNWEPKPELIHLAYTSRRGLLPSVKALIDFLVTEFEKY' A
#
# COMPACT_ATOMS: atom_id res chain seq x y z
N MET A 1 -10.94 -24.53 -19.93
CA MET A 1 -11.56 -23.25 -19.49
C MET A 1 -10.48 -22.18 -19.61
N TRP A 2 -10.55 -21.27 -20.58
CA TRP A 2 -9.39 -20.52 -21.10
C TRP A 2 -9.39 -19.01 -20.80
N TRP A 3 -10.11 -18.57 -19.78
CA TRP A 3 -10.16 -17.15 -19.42
C TRP A 3 -9.28 -16.90 -18.20
N ALA A 4 -7.99 -16.66 -18.40
CA ALA A 4 -7.10 -16.14 -17.37
C ALA A 4 -7.04 -14.61 -17.49
N TRP A 5 -7.33 -13.91 -16.39
CA TRP A 5 -7.29 -12.45 -16.32
C TRP A 5 -5.99 -11.99 -15.63
N ILE A 6 -5.43 -10.88 -16.10
CA ILE A 6 -4.23 -10.26 -15.54
C ILE A 6 -4.58 -8.82 -15.18
N ALA A 7 -4.17 -8.38 -13.99
CA ALA A 7 -4.35 -7.01 -13.53
C ALA A 7 -3.13 -6.54 -12.73
N LYS A 8 -2.86 -5.22 -12.77
CA LYS A 8 -1.97 -4.55 -11.82
C LYS A 8 -2.79 -4.16 -10.60
N LEU A 9 -2.46 -4.72 -9.44
CA LEU A 9 -3.17 -4.47 -8.18
C LEU A 9 -2.18 -4.03 -7.10
N PRO A 10 -2.54 -3.08 -6.22
CA PRO A 10 -1.71 -2.73 -5.06
C PRO A 10 -1.53 -3.94 -4.13
N GLU A 11 -0.30 -4.24 -3.72
CA GLU A 11 -0.02 -5.39 -2.84
C GLU A 11 -0.76 -5.29 -1.50
N LEU A 12 -1.01 -4.07 -1.02
CA LEU A 12 -1.77 -3.76 0.19
C LEU A 12 -3.16 -4.42 0.23
N ILE A 13 -3.83 -4.58 -0.92
CA ILE A 13 -5.18 -5.16 -0.97
C ILE A 13 -5.20 -6.64 -1.37
N ILE A 14 -4.12 -7.17 -1.95
CA ILE A 14 -4.03 -8.56 -2.43
C ILE A 14 -3.12 -9.47 -1.61
N HIS A 15 -2.55 -8.98 -0.51
CA HIS A 15 -1.59 -9.73 0.30
C HIS A 15 -2.12 -11.12 0.72
N ASN A 16 -3.36 -11.20 1.21
CA ASN A 16 -3.95 -12.48 1.60
C ASN A 16 -4.21 -13.39 0.41
N ASP A 17 -4.65 -12.84 -0.73
CA ASP A 17 -4.91 -13.63 -1.95
C ASP A 17 -3.62 -14.24 -2.51
N LEU A 18 -2.50 -13.52 -2.43
CA LEU A 18 -1.18 -14.04 -2.77
C LEU A 18 -0.75 -15.13 -1.79
N LYS A 19 -0.93 -14.91 -0.48
CA LYS A 19 -0.58 -15.87 0.57
C LYS A 19 -1.38 -17.17 0.49
N GLU A 20 -2.66 -17.08 0.11
CA GLU A 20 -3.58 -18.21 -0.02
C GLU A 20 -3.55 -18.84 -1.43
N GLY A 21 -2.72 -18.32 -2.35
CA GLY A 21 -2.58 -18.87 -3.70
C GLY A 21 -3.76 -18.61 -4.64
N ARG A 22 -4.68 -17.70 -4.27
CA ARG A 22 -5.77 -17.24 -5.15
C ARG A 22 -5.25 -16.33 -6.27
N LEU A 23 -4.15 -15.62 -6.02
CA LEU A 23 -3.42 -14.83 -6.99
C LEU A 23 -1.97 -15.29 -7.09
N VAL A 24 -1.38 -15.11 -8.27
CA VAL A 24 0.04 -15.43 -8.53
C VAL A 24 0.72 -14.27 -9.25
N LYS A 25 1.98 -14.01 -8.93
CA LYS A 25 2.82 -13.07 -9.71
C LYS A 25 3.15 -13.75 -11.05
N VAL A 26 2.67 -13.17 -12.15
CA VAL A 26 2.80 -13.76 -13.49
C VAL A 26 4.01 -13.26 -14.29
N ILE A 27 4.62 -12.14 -13.89
CA ILE A 27 5.83 -11.60 -14.51
C ILE A 27 6.98 -11.72 -13.50
N PRO A 28 7.96 -12.61 -13.71
CA PRO A 28 9.10 -12.74 -12.82
C PRO A 28 9.99 -11.50 -12.91
N ASN A 29 10.53 -11.07 -11.77
CA ASN A 29 11.48 -9.95 -11.63
C ASN A 29 10.98 -8.58 -12.12
N TRP A 30 9.65 -8.43 -12.28
CA TRP A 30 9.05 -7.14 -12.57
C TRP A 30 8.41 -6.58 -11.30
N GLU A 31 8.82 -5.39 -10.91
CA GLU A 31 8.18 -4.61 -9.86
C GLU A 31 7.59 -3.34 -10.47
N PRO A 32 6.30 -3.03 -10.20
CA PRO A 32 5.75 -1.75 -10.57
C PRO A 32 6.51 -0.63 -9.85
N LYS A 33 6.64 0.53 -10.50
CA LYS A 33 7.19 1.72 -9.82
C LYS A 33 6.42 1.95 -8.51
N PRO A 34 7.12 2.15 -7.38
CA PRO A 34 6.46 2.46 -6.11
C PRO A 34 5.56 3.68 -6.27
N GLU A 35 4.31 3.56 -5.82
CA GLU A 35 3.37 4.67 -5.76
C GLU A 35 3.47 5.31 -4.37
N LEU A 36 3.53 6.64 -4.33
CA LEU A 36 3.66 7.38 -3.07
C LEU A 36 2.34 7.39 -2.31
N ILE A 37 2.39 7.03 -1.04
CA ILE A 37 1.29 7.23 -0.10
C ILE A 37 1.36 8.66 0.42
N HIS A 38 0.32 9.45 0.15
CA HIS A 38 0.24 10.84 0.60
C HIS A 38 -0.63 10.98 1.84
N LEU A 39 -0.09 11.58 2.89
CA LEU A 39 -0.84 11.97 4.07
C LEU A 39 -1.16 13.47 4.00
N ALA A 40 -2.44 13.80 3.82
CA ALA A 40 -2.92 15.19 3.76
C ALA A 40 -3.56 15.61 5.09
N TYR A 41 -3.17 16.79 5.60
CA TYR A 41 -3.72 17.39 6.82
C TYR A 41 -3.75 18.92 6.74
N THR A 42 -4.62 19.56 7.52
CA THR A 42 -4.75 21.02 7.50
C THR A 42 -3.71 21.69 8.41
N SER A 43 -2.86 22.55 7.87
CA SER A 43 -1.86 23.31 8.65
C SER A 43 -2.42 24.47 9.47
N ARG A 44 -3.63 24.96 9.12
CA ARG A 44 -4.15 26.28 9.52
C ARG A 44 -4.46 26.47 11.01
N ARG A 45 -4.46 25.41 11.83
CA ARG A 45 -4.70 25.48 13.30
C ARG A 45 -3.49 25.01 14.13
N GLY A 46 -2.33 24.87 13.50
CA GLY A 46 -1.23 24.11 14.09
C GLY A 46 -1.54 22.61 14.06
N LEU A 47 -0.49 21.80 13.99
CA LEU A 47 -0.64 20.34 14.05
C LEU A 47 -0.93 19.95 15.50
N LEU A 48 -2.17 19.54 15.79
CA LEU A 48 -2.54 19.07 17.13
C LEU A 48 -1.60 17.92 17.56
N PRO A 49 -1.18 17.85 18.83
CA PRO A 49 -0.28 16.79 19.30
C PRO A 49 -0.78 15.38 18.99
N SER A 50 -2.09 15.14 19.06
CA SER A 50 -2.71 13.87 18.70
C SER A 50 -2.59 13.54 17.21
N VAL A 51 -2.72 14.54 16.33
CA VAL A 51 -2.55 14.36 14.88
C VAL A 51 -1.08 14.12 14.56
N LYS A 52 -0.16 14.83 15.23
CA LYS A 52 1.28 14.54 15.09
C LYS A 52 1.60 13.10 15.49
N ALA A 53 1.12 12.65 16.64
CA ALA A 53 1.33 11.28 17.11
C ALA A 53 0.80 10.24 16.10
N LEU A 54 -0.37 10.49 15.50
CA LEU A 54 -0.90 9.63 14.44
C LEU A 54 -0.02 9.64 13.19
N ILE A 55 0.45 10.81 12.75
CA ILE A 55 1.36 10.93 11.59
C ILE A 55 2.65 10.15 11.86
N ASP A 56 3.27 10.35 13.01
CA ASP A 56 4.51 9.65 13.39
C ASP A 56 4.29 8.13 13.37
N PHE A 57 3.18 7.66 13.96
CA PHE A 57 2.81 6.23 13.93
C PHE A 57 2.64 5.69 12.51
N LEU A 58 1.90 6.41 11.66
CA LEU A 58 1.67 5.99 10.27
C LEU A 58 2.98 5.96 9.48
N VAL A 59 3.85 6.96 9.63
CA VAL A 59 5.16 6.97 8.97
C VAL A 59 5.97 5.73 9.36
N THR A 60 6.06 5.41 10.66
CA THR A 60 6.78 4.21 11.14
C THR A 60 6.16 2.90 10.64
N GLU A 61 4.84 2.79 10.55
CA GLU A 61 4.20 1.57 10.08
C GLU A 61 4.29 1.39 8.56
N PHE A 62 4.30 2.49 7.79
CA PHE A 62 4.44 2.46 6.34
C PHE A 62 5.90 2.40 5.86
N GLU A 63 6.91 2.67 6.69
CA GLU A 63 8.34 2.43 6.36
C GLU A 63 8.66 0.96 6.05
N LYS A 64 7.82 0.02 6.54
CA LYS A 64 8.03 -1.42 6.42
C LYS A 64 7.50 -2.02 5.12
N TYR A 65 6.75 -1.24 4.33
CA TYR A 65 6.12 -1.65 3.08
C TYR A 65 6.83 -1.03 1.88
#